data_AF-A0A2D5W721-F1
#
_entry.id   AF-A0A2D5W721-F1
#
_cell.length_a   1.000
_cell.length_b   1.000
_cell.length_c   1.000
_cell.angle_alpha   90.00
_cell.angle_beta   90.00
_cell.angle_gamma   90.00
#
_symmetry.space_group_name_H-M   'P 1'
#
loop_
_entity.id
_entity.type
_entity.pdbx_description
1 polymer ?
#
loop_
_entity_poly.entity_id
_entity_poly.type
_entity_poly.pdbx_seq_one_letter_code
_entity_poly.pdbx_strand_id
1 'polypeptide(L)'
;MVTPSSIPNGVPQGNEVEAIDRSQRYAATPGELQARPQWLCWRTEWRNGKRTRVPVNPRTGRLAKVDDPTTWGTFEEAQAAASRLQCDGVGFVFTADDPYCGIDLDKCRDPETGETEAWAAKIVERMNSYTEVSPSGTGLHIIVRGKLPPGPRRKGRVEFYDQGRYFTMTGDVVTAVEFER
;
A
#
# COMPACT_ATOMS: atom_id res chain seq x y z
N MET A 1 25.08 47.52 -35.12
CA MET A 1 24.88 46.07 -35.26
C MET A 1 25.35 45.40 -33.98
N VAL A 2 24.45 45.22 -33.03
CA VAL A 2 24.59 44.33 -31.86
C VAL A 2 23.19 43.77 -31.62
N THR A 3 23.08 42.46 -31.59
CA THR A 3 21.83 41.69 -31.42
C THR A 3 21.30 41.80 -29.98
N PRO A 4 19.96 41.79 -29.77
CA PRO A 4 19.42 41.48 -28.46
C PRO A 4 19.37 39.96 -28.25
N SER A 5 20.00 39.50 -27.17
CA SER A 5 19.95 38.12 -26.68
C SER A 5 18.56 37.83 -26.11
N SER A 6 17.82 36.93 -26.76
CA SER A 6 16.57 36.37 -26.26
C SER A 6 16.87 35.36 -25.14
N ILE A 7 16.33 35.59 -23.95
CA ILE A 7 16.19 34.55 -22.92
C ILE A 7 14.91 33.78 -23.25
N PRO A 8 14.93 32.46 -23.52
CA PRO A 8 13.71 31.69 -23.53
C PRO A 8 13.31 31.36 -22.09
N ASN A 9 12.16 31.91 -21.70
CA ASN A 9 11.36 31.43 -20.58
C ASN A 9 10.90 30.00 -20.85
N GLY A 10 11.08 29.12 -19.87
CA GLY A 10 10.52 27.78 -19.86
C GLY A 10 10.33 27.30 -18.43
N VAL A 11 9.40 27.94 -17.70
CA VAL A 11 8.83 27.33 -16.49
C VAL A 11 7.96 26.17 -16.97
N PRO A 12 8.23 24.90 -16.57
CA PRO A 12 7.34 23.81 -16.92
C PRO A 12 5.99 24.02 -16.25
N GLN A 13 4.93 24.11 -17.06
CA GLN A 13 3.56 24.17 -16.57
C GLN A 13 3.12 22.80 -16.04
N GLY A 14 2.34 22.83 -14.96
CA GLY A 14 1.95 21.67 -14.16
C GLY A 14 1.18 20.61 -14.94
N ASN A 15 1.88 19.51 -15.23
CA ASN A 15 1.34 18.19 -15.58
C ASN A 15 2.45 17.12 -15.57
N GLU A 16 3.72 17.52 -15.67
CA GLU A 16 4.86 16.58 -15.68
C GLU A 16 5.25 16.12 -14.26
N VAL A 17 5.10 16.98 -13.25
CA VAL A 17 5.37 16.66 -11.83
C VAL A 17 4.38 15.69 -11.18
N GLU A 18 3.16 15.52 -11.71
CA GLU A 18 2.20 14.51 -11.22
C GLU A 18 2.36 13.13 -11.92
N ALA A 19 2.95 13.12 -13.12
CA ALA A 19 3.24 11.90 -13.87
C ALA A 19 4.58 11.28 -13.46
N ILE A 20 5.52 12.11 -13.00
CA ILE A 20 6.73 11.65 -12.30
C ILE A 20 6.26 11.03 -10.97
N ASP A 21 6.50 9.72 -10.85
CA ASP A 21 6.31 8.89 -9.66
C ASP A 21 4.94 8.19 -9.41
N ARG A 22 4.30 7.67 -10.47
CA ARG A 22 3.44 6.47 -10.29
C ARG A 22 4.17 5.16 -10.58
N SER A 23 5.24 5.22 -11.38
CA SER A 23 6.06 4.06 -11.73
C SER A 23 7.01 3.66 -10.60
N GLN A 24 7.47 4.61 -9.78
CA GLN A 24 8.34 4.36 -8.63
C GLN A 24 7.59 4.19 -7.31
N ARG A 25 6.28 4.52 -7.25
CA ARG A 25 5.41 4.36 -6.08
C ARG A 25 5.60 3.06 -5.30
N TYR A 26 5.84 1.94 -5.98
CA TYR A 26 5.99 0.62 -5.36
C TYR A 26 7.42 0.07 -5.43
N ALA A 27 8.40 0.90 -5.79
CA ALA A 27 9.79 0.47 -5.96
C ALA A 27 10.39 -0.12 -4.68
N ALA A 28 9.93 0.35 -3.51
CA ALA A 28 10.36 -0.15 -2.21
C ALA A 28 9.56 -1.38 -1.72
N THR A 29 8.50 -1.78 -2.42
CA THR A 29 7.76 -3.01 -2.08
C THR A 29 8.66 -4.23 -2.28
N PRO A 30 8.77 -5.16 -1.31
CA PRO A 30 9.67 -6.30 -1.40
C PRO A 30 9.46 -7.13 -2.67
N GLY A 31 10.55 -7.40 -3.40
CA GLY A 31 10.49 -8.18 -4.65
C GLY A 31 9.91 -9.59 -4.46
N GLU A 32 10.06 -10.16 -3.26
CA GLU A 32 9.47 -11.46 -2.89
C GLU A 32 7.94 -11.45 -2.74
N LEU A 33 7.33 -10.28 -2.54
CA LEU A 33 5.88 -10.09 -2.61
C LEU A 33 5.46 -9.85 -4.06
N GLN A 34 6.21 -9.01 -4.79
CA GLN A 34 5.93 -8.71 -6.20
C GLN A 34 5.96 -9.97 -7.08
N ALA A 35 6.88 -10.90 -6.81
CA ALA A 35 7.04 -12.15 -7.55
C ALA A 35 5.87 -13.15 -7.40
N ARG A 36 4.89 -12.89 -6.53
CA ARG A 36 3.75 -13.78 -6.31
C ARG A 36 2.51 -13.33 -7.09
N PRO A 37 1.72 -14.25 -7.69
CA PRO A 37 0.47 -13.91 -8.36
C PRO A 37 -0.68 -13.74 -7.36
N GLN A 38 -0.48 -12.90 -6.34
CA GLN A 38 -1.40 -12.66 -5.21
C GLN A 38 -1.88 -11.21 -5.16
N TRP A 39 -1.89 -10.53 -6.31
CA TRP A 39 -2.20 -9.11 -6.39
C TRP A 39 -3.58 -8.84 -6.95
N LEU A 40 -4.24 -7.82 -6.42
CA LEU A 40 -5.51 -7.31 -6.89
C LEU A 40 -5.47 -5.78 -6.93
N CYS A 41 -6.46 -5.16 -7.57
CA CYS A 41 -6.71 -3.73 -7.41
C CYS A 41 -7.72 -3.52 -6.28
N TRP A 42 -7.84 -2.29 -5.77
CA TRP A 42 -8.94 -1.94 -4.88
C TRP A 42 -9.47 -0.55 -5.18
N ARG A 43 -10.74 -0.30 -4.83
CA ARG A 43 -11.35 1.03 -4.88
C ARG A 43 -12.25 1.25 -3.68
N THR A 44 -12.49 2.51 -3.36
CA THR A 44 -13.35 2.92 -2.26
C THR A 44 -14.78 3.01 -2.75
N GLU A 45 -15.67 2.24 -2.13
CA GLU A 45 -17.10 2.31 -2.36
C GLU A 45 -17.84 2.66 -1.07
N TRP A 46 -18.91 3.43 -1.17
CA TRP A 46 -19.86 3.59 -0.07
C TRP A 46 -20.80 2.38 -0.02
N ARG A 47 -20.75 1.63 1.07
CA ARG A 47 -21.65 0.49 1.34
C ARG A 47 -22.18 0.60 2.76
N ASN A 48 -23.51 0.50 2.92
CA ASN A 48 -24.17 0.53 4.23
C ASN A 48 -23.73 1.71 5.12
N GLY A 49 -23.58 2.91 4.53
CA GLY A 49 -23.16 4.10 5.27
C GLY A 49 -21.67 4.21 5.59
N LYS A 50 -20.82 3.30 5.08
CA LYS A 50 -19.38 3.27 5.35
C LYS A 50 -18.55 3.17 4.06
N ARG A 51 -17.44 3.92 4.01
CA ARG A 51 -16.40 3.74 2.99
C ARG A 51 -15.73 2.38 3.17
N THR A 52 -15.79 1.55 2.13
CA THR A 52 -15.27 0.19 2.10
C THR A 52 -14.28 0.07 0.95
N ARG A 53 -13.08 -0.47 1.22
CA ARG A 53 -12.07 -0.77 0.20
C ARG A 53 -12.42 -2.12 -0.43
N VAL A 54 -13.02 -2.11 -1.62
CA VAL A 54 -13.50 -3.31 -2.29
C VAL A 54 -12.41 -3.84 -3.23
N PRO A 55 -12.12 -5.16 -3.19
CA PRO A 55 -11.14 -5.77 -4.09
C PRO A 55 -11.68 -5.88 -5.51
N VAL A 56 -10.83 -5.62 -6.49
CA VAL A 56 -11.10 -5.60 -7.93
C VAL A 56 -10.12 -6.53 -8.63
N ASN A 57 -10.65 -7.43 -9.45
CA ASN A 57 -9.87 -8.33 -10.27
C ASN A 57 -9.14 -7.52 -11.36
N PRO A 58 -7.79 -7.58 -11.43
CA PRO A 58 -7.02 -6.71 -12.31
C PRO A 58 -7.23 -7.03 -13.79
N ARG A 59 -7.58 -8.28 -14.12
CA ARG A 59 -7.83 -8.72 -15.50
C ARG A 59 -9.22 -8.30 -15.99
N THR A 60 -10.24 -8.41 -15.14
CA THR A 60 -11.65 -8.24 -15.58
C THR A 60 -12.30 -6.94 -15.15
N GLY A 61 -11.76 -6.25 -14.14
CA GLY A 61 -12.38 -5.07 -13.52
C GLY A 61 -13.63 -5.37 -12.68
N ARG A 62 -14.01 -6.64 -12.53
CA ARG A 62 -15.08 -7.09 -11.62
C ARG A 62 -14.54 -7.21 -10.20
N LEU A 63 -15.42 -7.47 -9.23
CA LEU A 63 -14.99 -7.74 -7.85
C LEU A 63 -14.11 -9.00 -7.81
N ALA A 64 -12.97 -8.89 -7.12
CA ALA A 64 -12.15 -10.05 -6.76
C ALA A 64 -12.62 -10.63 -5.41
N LYS A 65 -12.20 -11.85 -5.10
CA LYS A 65 -12.46 -12.48 -3.79
C LYS A 65 -11.13 -12.86 -3.15
N VAL A 66 -10.99 -12.59 -1.86
CA VAL A 66 -9.73 -12.81 -1.11
C VAL A 66 -9.40 -14.28 -0.88
N ASP A 67 -10.32 -15.19 -1.21
CA ASP A 67 -10.21 -16.64 -1.09
C ASP A 67 -10.24 -17.37 -2.45
N ASP A 68 -10.25 -16.62 -3.56
CA ASP A 68 -10.29 -17.18 -4.92
C ASP A 68 -9.08 -16.70 -5.75
N PRO A 69 -8.01 -17.50 -5.87
CA PRO A 69 -6.80 -17.13 -6.60
C PRO A 69 -7.02 -16.86 -8.08
N THR A 70 -8.10 -17.38 -8.67
CA THR A 70 -8.44 -17.11 -10.09
C THR A 70 -8.82 -15.65 -10.32
N THR A 71 -9.12 -14.91 -9.24
CA THR A 71 -9.47 -13.49 -9.27
C THR A 71 -8.31 -12.54 -9.03
N TRP A 72 -7.11 -13.05 -8.71
CA TRP A 72 -5.87 -12.28 -8.48
C TRP A 72 -4.95 -12.37 -9.69
N GLY A 73 -3.99 -11.46 -9.79
CA GLY A 73 -2.99 -11.41 -10.85
C GLY A 73 -1.58 -11.21 -10.33
N THR A 74 -0.66 -10.98 -11.27
CA THR A 74 0.71 -10.56 -10.93
C THR A 74 0.72 -9.12 -10.45
N PHE A 75 1.84 -8.71 -9.85
CA PHE A 75 2.05 -7.33 -9.43
C PHE A 75 1.93 -6.36 -10.62
N GLU A 76 2.55 -6.68 -11.75
CA GLU A 76 2.54 -5.87 -12.97
C GLU A 76 1.13 -5.75 -13.55
N GLU A 77 0.37 -6.86 -13.56
CA GLU A 77 -1.04 -6.85 -13.98
C GLU A 77 -1.86 -5.90 -13.10
N ALA A 78 -1.70 -5.97 -11.77
CA ALA A 78 -2.42 -5.13 -10.84
C ALA A 78 -2.02 -3.65 -10.93
N GLN A 79 -0.73 -3.35 -11.08
CA GLN A 79 -0.23 -1.98 -11.23
C GLN A 79 -0.76 -1.34 -12.52
N ALA A 80 -0.66 -2.04 -13.65
CA ALA A 80 -1.18 -1.56 -14.93
C ALA A 80 -2.71 -1.41 -14.90
N ALA A 81 -3.40 -2.38 -14.29
CA ALA A 81 -4.85 -2.36 -14.14
C ALA A 81 -5.33 -1.23 -13.24
N ALA A 82 -4.59 -0.86 -12.19
CA ALA A 82 -5.01 0.20 -11.27
C ALA A 82 -5.21 1.53 -12.00
N SER A 83 -4.28 1.89 -12.90
CA SER A 83 -4.42 3.07 -13.76
C SER A 83 -5.52 2.90 -14.80
N ARG A 84 -5.52 1.76 -15.54
CA ARG A 84 -6.49 1.50 -16.62
C ARG A 84 -7.93 1.46 -16.15
N LEU A 85 -8.18 0.92 -14.96
CA LEU A 85 -9.51 0.74 -14.37
C LEU A 85 -9.88 1.84 -13.37
N GLN A 86 -9.03 2.86 -13.21
CA GLN A 86 -9.22 3.96 -12.25
C GLN A 86 -9.48 3.44 -10.82
N CYS A 87 -8.70 2.46 -10.39
CA CYS A 87 -8.72 1.97 -9.02
C CYS A 87 -7.87 2.88 -8.12
N ASP A 88 -8.16 2.87 -6.82
CA ASP A 88 -7.44 3.70 -5.84
C ASP A 88 -6.01 3.17 -5.58
N GLY A 89 -5.77 1.88 -5.80
CA GLY A 89 -4.46 1.27 -5.67
C GLY A 89 -4.46 -0.24 -5.89
N VAL A 90 -3.34 -0.87 -5.52
CA VAL A 90 -3.17 -2.32 -5.54
C VAL A 90 -3.24 -2.91 -4.13
N GLY A 91 -3.45 -4.20 -4.03
CA GLY A 91 -3.48 -4.92 -2.76
C GLY A 91 -2.89 -6.31 -2.88
N PHE A 92 -2.30 -6.79 -1.80
CA PHE A 92 -1.67 -8.10 -1.68
C PHE A 92 -2.51 -9.02 -0.81
N VAL A 93 -2.84 -10.20 -1.31
CA VAL A 93 -3.64 -11.20 -0.60
C VAL A 93 -2.73 -12.11 0.22
N PHE A 94 -3.03 -12.27 1.51
CA PHE A 94 -2.38 -13.26 2.37
C PHE A 94 -3.11 -14.60 2.28
N THR A 95 -2.35 -15.68 2.23
CA THR A 95 -2.82 -17.05 2.05
C THR A 95 -2.13 -18.01 3.02
N ALA A 96 -2.76 -19.15 3.28
CA ALA A 96 -2.15 -20.20 4.10
C ALA A 96 -0.80 -20.69 3.53
N ASP A 97 -0.64 -20.63 2.20
CA ASP A 97 0.48 -21.23 1.46
C ASP A 97 1.67 -20.28 1.22
N ASP A 98 1.52 -18.97 1.50
CA ASP A 98 2.64 -18.03 1.50
C ASP A 98 3.27 -17.89 2.90
N PRO A 99 4.51 -17.40 3.06
CA PRO A 99 5.14 -17.30 4.37
C PRO A 99 4.86 -15.97 5.09
N TYR A 100 3.84 -15.20 4.71
CA TYR A 100 3.67 -13.82 5.16
C TYR A 100 2.54 -13.61 6.16
N CYS A 101 2.72 -12.59 6.98
CA CYS A 101 1.72 -12.05 7.88
C CYS A 101 1.73 -10.52 7.79
N GLY A 102 0.56 -9.93 7.59
CA GLY A 102 0.32 -8.49 7.71
C GLY A 102 -0.02 -8.12 9.15
N ILE A 103 0.54 -7.00 9.63
CA ILE A 103 0.22 -6.37 10.90
C ILE A 103 -0.34 -4.97 10.58
N ASP A 104 -1.60 -4.72 10.95
CA ASP A 104 -2.26 -3.43 10.74
C ASP A 104 -2.29 -2.66 12.07
N LEU A 105 -1.68 -1.47 12.06
CA LEU A 105 -1.67 -0.53 13.19
C LEU A 105 -2.62 0.62 12.87
N ASP A 106 -3.81 0.60 13.47
CA ASP A 106 -4.87 1.57 13.16
C ASP A 106 -4.72 2.85 13.97
N LYS A 107 -4.95 4.00 13.32
CA LYS A 107 -4.99 5.36 13.92
C LYS A 107 -3.82 5.63 14.87
N CYS A 108 -2.59 5.36 14.44
CA CYS A 108 -1.39 5.53 15.25
C CYS A 108 -0.43 6.59 14.68
N ARG A 109 -0.74 7.19 13.54
CA ARG A 109 0.10 8.19 12.86
C ARG A 109 -0.69 9.47 12.63
N ASP A 110 -0.06 10.61 12.86
CA ASP A 110 -0.58 11.90 12.42
C ASP A 110 -0.28 12.08 10.92
N PRO A 111 -1.30 12.28 10.07
CA PRO A 111 -1.08 12.40 8.63
C PRO A 111 -0.36 13.69 8.21
N GLU A 112 -0.42 14.75 9.02
CA GLU A 112 0.19 16.05 8.74
C GLU A 112 1.65 16.10 9.18
N THR A 113 1.95 15.60 10.38
CA THR A 113 3.32 15.66 10.94
C THR A 113 4.13 14.40 10.68
N GLY A 114 3.47 13.27 10.43
CA GLY A 114 4.09 11.95 10.34
C GLY A 114 4.44 11.32 11.68
N GLU A 115 4.20 12.02 12.79
CA GLU A 115 4.46 11.51 14.13
C GLU A 115 3.67 10.24 14.39
N THR A 116 4.35 9.23 14.92
CA THR A 116 3.75 7.93 15.24
C THR A 116 3.70 7.75 16.74
N GLU A 117 2.55 7.28 17.25
CA GLU A 117 2.37 7.00 18.67
C GLU A 117 3.44 6.01 19.17
N ALA A 118 3.98 6.26 20.37
CA ALA A 118 5.12 5.52 20.91
C ALA A 118 4.93 3.99 20.98
N TRP A 119 3.70 3.50 21.16
CA TRP A 119 3.43 2.06 21.16
C TRP A 119 3.55 1.44 19.75
N ALA A 120 3.19 2.19 18.70
CA ALA A 120 3.28 1.75 17.32
C ALA A 120 4.73 1.82 16.84
N ALA A 121 5.44 2.90 17.17
CA ALA A 121 6.88 3.04 16.89
C ALA A 121 7.69 1.86 17.46
N LYS A 122 7.42 1.45 18.71
CA LYS A 122 8.05 0.26 19.32
C LYS A 122 7.75 -1.05 18.58
N ILE A 123 6.56 -1.19 17.99
CA ILE A 123 6.22 -2.38 17.20
C ILE A 123 6.99 -2.34 15.87
N VAL A 124 7.01 -1.19 15.19
CA VAL A 124 7.76 -1.01 13.93
C VAL A 124 9.24 -1.32 14.15
N GLU A 125 9.86 -0.73 15.16
CA GLU A 125 11.26 -0.95 15.54
C GLU A 125 11.53 -2.43 15.84
N ARG A 126 10.66 -3.07 16.64
CA ARG A 126 10.83 -4.48 17.02
C ARG A 126 10.68 -5.43 15.84
N MET A 127 9.76 -5.15 14.92
CA MET A 127 9.52 -6.00 13.76
C MET A 127 10.61 -5.80 12.70
N ASN A 128 11.16 -4.59 12.58
CA ASN A 128 12.23 -4.22 11.66
C ASN A 128 12.07 -4.84 10.26
N SER A 129 10.88 -4.66 9.69
CA SER A 129 10.46 -5.24 8.42
C SER A 129 9.75 -4.18 7.58
N TYR A 130 9.41 -4.54 6.34
CA TYR A 130 8.68 -3.64 5.44
C TYR A 130 7.48 -3.00 6.15
N THR A 131 7.49 -1.67 6.21
CA THR A 131 6.48 -0.87 6.87
C THR A 131 6.08 0.27 5.95
N GLU A 132 4.79 0.44 5.71
CA GLU A 132 4.25 1.52 4.87
C GLU A 132 3.10 2.24 5.56
N VAL A 133 2.89 3.51 5.18
CA VAL A 133 1.73 4.29 5.60
C VAL A 133 0.47 3.72 4.93
N SER A 134 -0.58 3.47 5.70
CA SER A 134 -1.84 2.96 5.17
C SER A 134 -2.56 4.01 4.31
N PRO A 135 -3.52 3.65 3.44
CA PRO A 135 -4.15 4.62 2.54
C PRO A 135 -4.90 5.78 3.22
N SER A 136 -5.21 5.69 4.51
CA SER A 136 -5.80 6.81 5.24
C SER A 136 -4.78 7.84 5.73
N GLY A 137 -3.48 7.54 5.67
CA GLY A 137 -2.41 8.37 6.24
C GLY A 137 -2.26 8.23 7.77
N THR A 138 -3.27 7.65 8.44
CA THR A 138 -3.38 7.62 9.90
C THR A 138 -2.86 6.34 10.56
N GLY A 139 -2.50 5.33 9.76
CA GLY A 139 -2.10 4.03 10.26
C GLY A 139 -0.93 3.47 9.47
N LEU A 140 -0.41 2.32 9.91
CA LEU A 140 0.75 1.67 9.31
C LEU A 140 0.44 0.21 9.01
N HIS A 141 0.92 -0.29 7.87
CA HIS A 141 0.98 -1.72 7.58
C HIS A 141 2.42 -2.20 7.71
N ILE A 142 2.61 -3.31 8.43
CA ILE A 142 3.88 -4.03 8.49
C ILE A 142 3.67 -5.38 7.84
N ILE A 143 4.60 -5.81 6.98
CA ILE A 143 4.60 -7.18 6.45
C ILE A 143 5.83 -7.90 6.97
N VAL A 144 5.61 -9.05 7.61
CA VAL A 144 6.68 -9.91 8.14
C VAL A 144 6.57 -11.30 7.55
N ARG A 145 7.67 -12.06 7.60
CA ARG A 145 7.65 -13.51 7.39
C ARG A 145 7.25 -14.20 8.69
N GLY A 146 6.20 -15.01 8.66
CA GLY A 146 5.70 -15.73 9.81
C GLY A 146 4.26 -16.21 9.64
N LYS A 147 3.87 -17.16 10.48
CA LYS A 147 2.50 -17.65 10.60
C LYS A 147 1.98 -17.44 12.02
N LEU A 148 0.68 -17.19 12.11
CA LEU A 148 0.04 -16.91 13.39
C LEU A 148 -0.43 -18.22 14.02
N PRO A 149 -0.21 -18.42 15.33
CA PRO A 149 -0.85 -19.51 16.04
C PRO A 149 -2.37 -19.32 16.04
N PRO A 150 -3.15 -20.37 16.36
CA PRO A 150 -4.56 -20.23 16.63
C PRO A 150 -4.80 -19.19 17.73
N GLY A 151 -5.81 -18.34 17.57
CA GLY A 151 -6.12 -17.33 18.57
C GLY A 151 -6.68 -16.03 18.01
N PRO A 152 -6.90 -15.04 18.89
CA PRO A 152 -7.43 -13.75 18.49
C PRO A 152 -6.48 -13.04 17.54
N ARG A 153 -7.03 -12.49 16.46
CA ARG A 153 -6.30 -11.76 15.43
C ARG A 153 -6.23 -10.26 15.67
N ARG A 154 -6.83 -9.79 16.76
CA ARG A 154 -6.90 -8.37 17.12
C ARG A 154 -6.67 -8.16 18.61
N LYS A 155 -5.90 -7.12 18.93
CA LYS A 155 -5.77 -6.58 20.27
C LYS A 155 -5.79 -5.05 20.21
N GLY A 156 -6.91 -4.44 20.61
CA GLY A 156 -7.08 -2.99 20.55
C GLY A 156 -7.05 -2.47 19.11
N ARG A 157 -6.02 -1.67 18.79
CA ARG A 157 -5.76 -1.06 17.47
C ARG A 157 -4.71 -1.82 16.64
N VAL A 158 -4.36 -3.04 17.05
CA VAL A 158 -3.42 -3.90 16.33
C VAL A 158 -4.16 -5.13 15.82
N GLU A 159 -4.08 -5.38 14.52
CA GLU A 159 -4.66 -6.55 13.85
C GLU A 159 -3.59 -7.35 13.10
N PHE A 160 -3.76 -8.67 13.00
CA PHE A 160 -2.80 -9.61 12.43
C PHE A 160 -3.47 -10.56 11.43
N TYR A 161 -2.93 -10.68 10.23
CA TYR A 161 -3.50 -11.49 9.16
C TYR A 161 -2.43 -12.23 8.37
N ASP A 162 -2.42 -13.56 8.45
CA ASP A 162 -1.58 -14.45 7.66
C ASP A 162 -2.36 -15.22 6.59
N GLN A 163 -3.67 -14.98 6.49
CA GLN A 163 -4.57 -15.53 5.46
C GLN A 163 -5.94 -14.82 5.46
N GLY A 164 -6.72 -15.01 4.39
CA GLY A 164 -8.16 -14.66 4.33
C GLY A 164 -8.47 -13.16 4.31
N ARG A 165 -7.43 -12.33 4.16
CA ARG A 165 -7.51 -10.88 3.98
C ARG A 165 -6.50 -10.46 2.95
N TYR A 166 -6.70 -9.25 2.42
CA TYR A 166 -5.69 -8.55 1.65
C TYR A 166 -5.33 -7.27 2.37
N PHE A 167 -4.09 -6.81 2.22
CA PHE A 167 -3.71 -5.45 2.56
C PHE A 167 -3.72 -4.60 1.30
N THR A 168 -4.22 -3.38 1.44
CA THR A 168 -4.02 -2.33 0.45
C THR A 168 -2.56 -1.91 0.53
N MET A 169 -1.86 -1.92 -0.59
CA MET A 169 -0.44 -1.57 -0.65
C MET A 169 -0.30 -0.14 -1.16
N THR A 170 0.39 0.71 -0.41
CA THR A 170 0.62 2.11 -0.78
C THR A 170 1.99 2.34 -1.40
N GLY A 171 2.99 1.55 -0.98
CA GLY A 171 4.40 1.75 -1.31
C GLY A 171 5.05 2.95 -0.61
N ASP A 172 4.29 3.66 0.25
CA ASP A 172 4.74 4.83 1.01
C ASP A 172 5.50 4.36 2.26
N VAL A 173 6.76 3.99 2.07
CA VAL A 173 7.58 3.33 3.10
C VAL A 173 8.02 4.31 4.18
N VAL A 174 7.78 3.92 5.43
CA VAL A 174 8.28 4.64 6.60
C VAL A 174 9.74 4.29 6.82
N THR A 175 10.62 5.30 6.88
CA THR A 175 12.06 5.08 7.06
C THR A 175 12.48 5.36 8.50
N ALA A 176 13.50 4.64 9.00
CA ALA A 176 13.91 4.71 10.42
C ALA A 176 14.26 6.12 10.92
N VAL A 177 14.66 7.04 10.03
CA VAL A 177 14.94 8.45 10.35
C VAL A 177 13.69 9.26 10.78
N GLU A 178 12.49 8.73 10.57
CA GLU A 178 11.24 9.38 10.97
C GLU A 178 10.84 9.10 12.43
N PHE A 179 11.49 8.15 13.10
CA PHE A 179 11.17 7.77 14.49
C PHE A 179 12.11 8.37 15.55
N GLU A 180 13.17 9.08 15.14
CA GLU A 180 14.19 9.67 16.04
C GLU A 180 14.04 11.19 16.26
N ARG A 181 12.90 11.81 15.97
CA ARG A 181 12.67 13.25 16.18
C ARG A 181 11.84 13.56 17.41
#